data_AF-A0A258P3A9-F1
#
_entry.id   AF-A0A258P3A9-F1
#
_cell.length_a   1.000
_cell.length_b   1.000
_cell.length_c   1.000
_cell.angle_alpha   90.00
_cell.angle_beta   90.00
_cell.angle_gamma   90.00
#
_symmetry.space_group_name_H-M   'P 1'
#
loop_
_entity.id
_entity.type
_entity.pdbx_description
1 polymer ?
#
loop_
_entity_poly.entity_id
_entity_poly.type
_entity_poly.pdbx_seq_one_letter_code
_entity_poly.pdbx_strand_id
1 'polypeptide(L)'
;MRSLTSQQLQALERTGASEPEPLHLADLSRPFVYDRAFGVFYCVPGRHRDTMSLLYAYAKGYESGIDAAEALGLDFPEETADRWLEEIEGTAFRSSVGHRVQVGKRANLTRIEERWLGEVEYLFD
;
A
#
# COMPACT_ATOMS: atom_id res chain seq x y z
N MET A 1 -15.05 1.18 6.64
CA MET A 1 -13.96 2.06 6.17
C MET A 1 -13.41 2.79 7.36
N ARG A 2 -12.10 2.69 7.59
CA ARG A 2 -11.41 3.51 8.57
C ARG A 2 -11.07 4.83 7.86
N SER A 3 -11.21 5.97 8.52
CA SER A 3 -10.89 7.26 7.90
C SER A 3 -9.50 7.70 8.33
N LEU A 4 -8.67 8.11 7.37
CA LEU A 4 -7.43 8.81 7.63
C LEU A 4 -7.75 10.22 8.13
N THR A 5 -6.93 10.74 9.05
CA THR A 5 -7.03 12.15 9.45
C THR A 5 -6.54 13.05 8.33
N SER A 6 -6.91 14.34 8.34
CA SER A 6 -6.39 15.30 7.37
C SER A 6 -4.86 15.39 7.37
N GLN A 7 -4.23 15.20 8.54
CA GLN A 7 -2.78 15.20 8.67
C GLN A 7 -2.15 13.96 8.01
N GLN A 8 -2.78 12.79 8.18
CA GLN A 8 -2.32 11.55 7.54
C GLN A 8 -2.47 11.61 6.01
N LEU A 9 -3.57 12.19 5.51
CA LEU A 9 -3.77 12.41 4.08
C LEU A 9 -2.70 13.34 3.51
N GLN A 10 -2.44 14.48 4.16
CA GLN A 10 -1.38 15.41 3.73
C GLN A 10 0.02 14.75 3.74
N ALA A 11 0.28 13.83 4.68
CA ALA A 11 1.53 13.11 4.72
C ALA A 11 1.65 12.09 3.57
N LEU A 12 0.57 11.38 3.22
CA LEU A 12 0.52 10.51 2.04
C LEU A 12 0.66 11.29 0.73
N GLU A 13 0.09 12.49 0.62
CA GLU A 13 0.31 13.34 -0.55
C GLU A 13 1.79 13.70 -0.73
N ARG A 14 2.54 13.90 0.37
CA ARG A 14 3.99 14.17 0.32
C ARG A 14 4.80 12.95 -0.14
N THR A 15 4.29 11.73 0.02
CA THR A 15 4.88 10.52 -0.59
C THR A 15 4.56 10.43 -2.09
N GLY A 16 3.72 11.32 -2.62
CA GLY A 16 3.28 11.32 -4.02
C GLY A 16 2.07 10.42 -4.25
N ALA A 17 1.31 10.09 -3.19
CA ALA A 17 0.05 9.39 -3.28
C ALA A 17 -1.10 10.36 -3.60
N SER A 18 -2.13 9.91 -4.32
CA SER A 18 -3.39 10.65 -4.47
C SER A 18 -4.30 10.49 -3.25
N GLU A 19 -5.47 11.14 -3.26
CA GLU A 19 -6.58 10.68 -2.42
C GLU A 19 -7.00 9.25 -2.84
N PRO A 20 -7.51 8.43 -1.90
CA PRO A 20 -7.88 7.05 -2.20
C PRO A 20 -9.19 6.96 -2.98
N GLU A 21 -9.20 6.11 -4.00
CA GLU A 21 -10.40 5.73 -4.75
C GLU A 21 -10.90 4.34 -4.35
N PRO A 22 -12.22 4.07 -4.37
CA PRO A 22 -12.73 2.72 -4.18
C PRO A 22 -12.20 1.76 -5.24
N LEU A 23 -11.79 0.54 -4.84
CA LEU A 23 -11.18 -0.45 -5.74
C LEU A 23 -12.01 -0.73 -7.01
N HIS A 24 -13.34 -0.80 -6.88
CA HIS A 24 -14.24 -1.10 -8.00
C HIS A 24 -14.40 0.05 -9.01
N LEU A 25 -13.88 1.24 -8.70
CA LEU A 25 -13.89 2.43 -9.57
C LEU A 25 -12.49 2.80 -10.08
N ALA A 26 -11.44 2.21 -9.49
CA ALA A 26 -10.07 2.59 -9.76
C ALA A 26 -9.55 2.06 -11.11
N ASP A 27 -8.74 2.87 -11.78
CA ASP A 27 -7.98 2.49 -12.97
C ASP A 27 -6.68 1.79 -12.59
N LEU A 28 -6.74 0.46 -12.49
CA LEU A 28 -5.62 -0.39 -12.08
C LEU A 28 -4.52 -0.53 -13.14
N SER A 29 -4.62 0.16 -14.29
CA SER A 29 -3.53 0.22 -15.28
C SER A 29 -2.39 1.15 -14.84
N ARG A 30 -2.69 2.10 -13.95
CA ARG A 30 -1.76 3.10 -13.43
C ARG A 30 -0.97 2.58 -12.23
N PRO A 31 0.22 3.13 -11.90
CA PRO A 31 0.90 2.77 -10.67
C PRO A 31 0.07 3.12 -9.44
N PHE A 32 -0.08 2.18 -8.52
CA PHE A 32 -0.95 2.35 -7.35
C PHE A 32 -0.49 1.55 -6.13
N VAL A 33 -1.03 1.92 -4.97
CA VAL A 33 -1.01 1.16 -3.72
C VAL A 33 -2.47 0.98 -3.26
N TYR A 34 -2.89 -0.24 -2.98
CA TYR A 34 -4.24 -0.58 -2.53
C TYR A 34 -4.18 -1.05 -1.07
N ASP A 35 -5.02 -0.45 -0.23
CA ASP A 35 -5.26 -0.89 1.14
C ASP A 35 -6.77 -1.06 1.35
N ARG A 36 -7.24 -2.24 1.76
CA ARG A 36 -8.65 -2.54 1.99
C ARG A 36 -9.34 -1.54 2.93
N ALA A 37 -8.64 -0.98 3.90
CA ALA A 37 -9.22 -0.04 4.84
C ALA A 37 -9.60 1.30 4.20
N PHE A 38 -8.87 1.68 3.14
CA PHE A 38 -8.88 3.04 2.59
C PHE A 38 -9.24 3.11 1.10
N GLY A 39 -8.71 2.21 0.28
CA GLY A 39 -8.89 2.20 -1.18
C GLY A 39 -7.57 2.17 -1.94
N VAL A 40 -7.63 2.62 -3.19
CA VAL A 40 -6.52 2.68 -4.14
C VAL A 40 -5.95 4.10 -4.16
N PHE A 41 -4.68 4.24 -3.80
CA PHE A 41 -3.91 5.46 -3.94
C PHE A 41 -3.07 5.36 -5.21
N TYR A 42 -3.23 6.29 -6.15
CA TYR A 42 -2.30 6.38 -7.27
C TYR A 42 -0.98 6.98 -6.80
N CYS A 43 0.14 6.41 -7.26
CA CYS A 43 1.46 6.86 -6.85
C CYS A 43 2.24 7.45 -8.02
N VAL A 44 3.02 8.49 -7.73
CA VAL A 44 4.09 8.95 -8.63
C VAL A 44 5.09 7.80 -8.88
N PRO A 45 5.57 7.60 -10.13
CA PRO A 45 6.56 6.57 -10.45
C PRO A 45 7.75 6.57 -9.47
N GLY A 46 8.11 5.39 -8.99
CA GLY A 46 9.22 5.20 -8.05
C GLY A 46 8.92 5.46 -6.57
N ARG A 47 7.73 5.96 -6.19
CA ARG A 47 7.42 6.36 -4.79
C ARG A 47 6.38 5.50 -4.06
N HIS A 48 5.99 4.37 -4.65
CA HIS A 48 5.02 3.47 -4.02
C HIS A 48 5.52 2.95 -2.65
N ARG A 49 6.82 2.67 -2.51
CA ARG A 49 7.41 2.19 -1.24
C ARG A 49 7.28 3.20 -0.10
N ASP A 50 7.49 4.49 -0.35
CA ASP A 50 7.26 5.55 0.64
C ASP A 50 5.82 5.51 1.16
N THR A 51 4.87 5.32 0.23
CA THR A 51 3.43 5.27 0.54
C THR A 51 3.09 4.02 1.34
N MET A 52 3.60 2.85 0.94
CA MET A 52 3.40 1.58 1.64
C MET A 52 3.98 1.62 3.06
N SER A 53 5.20 2.14 3.21
CA SER A 53 5.87 2.33 4.50
C SER A 53 5.04 3.21 5.44
N LEU A 54 4.50 4.32 4.94
CA LEU A 54 3.68 5.23 5.74
C LEU A 54 2.33 4.58 6.13
N LEU A 55 1.70 3.83 5.24
CA LEU A 55 0.48 3.08 5.55
C LEU A 55 0.75 1.99 6.61
N TYR A 56 1.90 1.34 6.55
CA TYR A 56 2.33 0.40 7.59
C TYR A 56 2.52 1.07 8.95
N ALA A 57 3.15 2.24 8.99
CA ALA A 57 3.28 3.04 10.20
C ALA A 57 1.90 3.32 10.82
N TYR A 58 0.92 3.76 10.02
CA TYR A 58 -0.44 4.00 10.50
C TYR A 58 -1.14 2.74 10.99
N ALA A 59 -0.93 1.59 10.32
CA ALA A 59 -1.48 0.32 10.77
C ALA A 59 -0.93 -0.11 12.14
N LYS A 60 0.33 0.24 12.44
CA LYS A 60 1.01 -0.05 13.71
C LYS A 60 0.86 1.04 14.77
N GLY A 61 0.22 2.17 14.43
CA GLY A 61 -0.05 3.27 15.37
C GLY A 61 1.06 4.33 15.47
N TYR A 62 1.99 4.37 14.51
CA TYR A 62 3.03 5.40 14.40
C TYR A 62 2.57 6.55 13.49
N GLU A 63 3.24 7.71 13.60
CA GLU A 63 2.92 8.91 12.82
C GLU A 63 3.75 9.02 11.52
N SER A 64 4.90 8.36 11.45
CA SER A 64 5.76 8.34 10.28
C SER A 64 6.37 6.96 10.01
N GLY A 65 6.74 6.71 8.75
CA GLY A 65 7.45 5.49 8.37
C GLY A 65 8.85 5.37 8.97
N ILE A 66 9.52 6.50 9.24
CA ILE A 66 10.84 6.53 9.89
C ILE A 66 10.70 6.09 11.35
N ASP A 67 9.74 6.63 12.10
CA ASP A 67 9.52 6.24 13.49
C ASP A 67 9.17 4.74 13.60
N ALA A 68 8.36 4.24 12.67
CA ALA A 68 8.03 2.83 12.59
C ALA A 68 9.27 1.97 12.30
N ALA A 69 10.12 2.39 11.36
CA ALA A 69 11.35 1.70 11.00
C ALA A 69 12.32 1.63 12.19
N GLU A 70 12.57 2.77 12.86
CA GLU A 70 13.43 2.83 14.04
C GLU A 70 12.90 1.98 15.19
N ALA A 71 11.60 2.05 15.48
CA ALA A 71 10.99 1.28 16.56
C ALA A 71 11.02 -0.24 16.31
N LEU A 72 10.98 -0.66 15.04
CA LEU A 72 10.97 -2.06 14.64
C LEU A 72 12.35 -2.60 14.23
N GLY A 73 13.37 -1.74 14.18
CA GLY A 73 14.72 -2.10 13.74
C GLY A 73 14.78 -2.52 12.27
N LEU A 74 14.06 -1.80 11.40
CA LEU A 74 13.94 -2.05 9.96
C LEU A 74 14.58 -0.93 9.14
N ASP A 75 14.98 -1.23 7.91
CA ASP A 75 15.42 -0.23 6.94
C ASP A 75 14.23 0.50 6.29
N PHE A 76 14.34 1.83 6.19
CA PHE A 76 13.34 2.70 5.57
C PHE A 76 13.75 3.15 4.16
N PRO A 77 12.83 3.16 3.16
CA PRO A 77 11.46 2.65 3.21
C PRO A 77 11.32 1.16 2.86
N GLU A 78 12.38 0.50 2.38
CA GLU A 78 12.32 -0.83 1.75
C GLU A 78 11.71 -1.91 2.66
N GLU A 79 12.31 -2.19 3.81
CA GLU A 79 11.86 -3.29 4.67
C GLU A 79 10.49 -3.00 5.27
N THR A 80 10.21 -1.74 5.61
CA THR A 80 8.86 -1.36 6.08
C THR A 80 7.77 -1.54 5.01
N ALA A 81 8.09 -1.33 3.74
CA ALA A 81 7.15 -1.56 2.64
C ALA A 81 6.92 -3.06 2.40
N ASP A 82 7.95 -3.89 2.53
CA ASP A 82 7.81 -5.35 2.43
C ASP A 82 6.97 -5.90 3.59
N ARG A 83 7.19 -5.40 4.81
CA ARG A 83 6.38 -5.74 5.99
C ARG A 83 4.92 -5.35 5.85
N TRP A 84 4.64 -4.23 5.18
CA TRP A 84 3.27 -3.83 4.88
C TRP A 84 2.55 -4.91 4.08
N LEU A 85 3.17 -5.41 3.00
CA LEU A 85 2.57 -6.47 2.18
C LEU A 85 2.48 -7.80 2.91
N GLU A 86 3.46 -8.10 3.75
CA GLU A 86 3.52 -9.39 4.44
C GLU A 86 2.50 -9.48 5.58
N GLU A 87 2.35 -8.41 6.36
CA GLU A 87 1.61 -8.42 7.62
C GLU A 87 0.21 -7.82 7.54
N ILE A 88 -0.04 -6.94 6.56
CA ILE A 88 -1.34 -6.26 6.43
C ILE A 88 -2.18 -6.97 5.37
N GLU A 89 -3.34 -7.48 5.79
CA GLU A 89 -4.29 -8.12 4.89
C GLU A 89 -4.98 -7.10 3.97
N GLY A 90 -5.34 -7.53 2.76
CA GLY A 90 -6.07 -6.70 1.82
C GLY A 90 -5.20 -5.62 1.19
N THR A 91 -3.94 -5.93 0.94
CA THR A 91 -2.96 -5.02 0.38
C THR A 91 -2.48 -5.50 -0.98
N ALA A 92 -2.25 -4.55 -1.89
CA ALA A 92 -1.66 -4.82 -3.19
C ALA A 92 -1.00 -3.55 -3.72
N PHE A 93 -0.11 -3.66 -4.70
CA PHE A 93 0.42 -2.50 -5.39
C PHE A 93 0.76 -2.82 -6.84
N ARG A 94 0.90 -1.78 -7.66
CA ARG A 94 1.44 -1.87 -9.01
C ARG A 94 2.55 -0.85 -9.15
N SER A 95 3.77 -1.32 -9.37
CA SER A 95 4.92 -0.45 -9.64
C SER A 95 4.84 0.15 -11.05
N SER A 96 5.49 1.29 -11.26
CA SER A 96 5.66 1.88 -12.59
C SER A 96 6.60 1.10 -13.52
N VAL A 97 7.44 0.22 -12.96
CA VAL A 97 8.39 -0.62 -13.72
C VAL A 97 7.79 -1.99 -14.05
N GLY A 98 6.81 -2.45 -13.26
CA GLY A 98 6.17 -3.75 -13.41
C GLY A 98 4.88 -3.69 -14.23
N HIS A 99 4.53 -4.79 -14.89
CA HIS A 99 3.27 -4.92 -15.63
C HIS A 99 2.16 -5.61 -14.85
N ARG A 100 2.49 -6.19 -13.68
CA ARG A 100 1.58 -6.98 -12.85
C ARG A 100 1.29 -6.28 -11.53
N VAL A 101 0.10 -6.54 -11.01
CA VAL A 101 -0.25 -6.19 -9.63
C VAL A 101 0.45 -7.17 -8.70
N GLN A 102 1.11 -6.67 -7.68
CA GLN A 102 1.87 -7.44 -6.72
C GLN A 102 1.15 -7.42 -5.37
N VAL A 103 1.10 -8.59 -4.74
CA VAL A 103 0.38 -8.85 -3.49
C VAL A 103 1.35 -9.60 -2.58
N GLY A 104 1.26 -9.37 -1.27
CA GLY A 104 2.10 -10.10 -0.32
C GLY A 104 1.84 -11.60 -0.36
N LYS A 105 0.72 -12.04 0.22
CA LYS A 105 0.33 -13.45 0.31
C LYS A 105 -1.04 -13.67 -0.30
N ARG A 106 -1.28 -14.88 -0.81
CA ARG A 106 -2.61 -15.26 -1.33
C ARG A 106 -3.71 -15.17 -0.28
N ALA A 107 -3.39 -15.53 0.96
CA ALA A 107 -4.33 -15.41 2.08
C ALA A 107 -4.76 -13.97 2.38
N ASN A 108 -4.02 -12.96 1.90
CA ASN A 108 -4.30 -11.56 2.20
C ASN A 108 -5.48 -11.02 1.39
N LEU A 109 -5.86 -11.65 0.27
CA LEU A 109 -6.97 -11.21 -0.56
C LEU A 109 -8.23 -12.03 -0.35
N THR A 110 -9.37 -11.35 -0.37
CA THR A 110 -10.68 -11.98 -0.57
C THR A 110 -10.90 -12.30 -2.05
N ARG A 111 -11.79 -13.24 -2.33
CA ARG A 111 -12.19 -13.58 -3.73
C ARG A 111 -12.72 -12.39 -4.53
N ILE A 112 -13.31 -11.41 -3.85
CA ILE A 112 -13.83 -10.20 -4.50
C ILE A 112 -12.65 -9.31 -4.91
N GLU A 113 -11.67 -9.11 -4.03
CA GLU A 113 -10.46 -8.35 -4.33
C GLU A 113 -9.65 -9.00 -5.44
N GLU A 114 -9.44 -10.33 -5.38
CA GLU A 114 -8.79 -11.07 -6.48
C GLU A 114 -9.49 -10.81 -7.82
N ARG A 115 -10.84 -10.81 -7.83
CA ARG A 115 -11.61 -10.58 -9.06
C ARG A 115 -11.44 -9.16 -9.61
N TRP A 116 -11.36 -8.14 -8.74
CA TRP A 116 -11.19 -6.76 -9.16
C TRP A 116 -9.75 -6.46 -9.56
N LEU A 117 -8.77 -6.95 -8.81
CA LEU A 117 -7.34 -6.76 -9.08
C LEU A 117 -6.89 -7.52 -10.33
N GLY A 118 -7.58 -8.61 -10.69
CA GLY A 118 -7.31 -9.38 -11.89
C GLY A 118 -6.11 -10.32 -11.73
N GLU A 119 -5.20 -10.32 -12.71
CA GLU A 119 -3.98 -11.13 -12.62
C GLU A 119 -3.00 -10.49 -11.63
N VAL A 120 -2.72 -11.21 -10.54
CA VAL A 120 -1.81 -10.79 -9.47
C VAL A 120 -0.61 -11.72 -9.37
N GLU A 121 0.52 -11.17 -8.93
CA GLU A 121 1.74 -11.86 -8.54
C GLU A 121 1.86 -11.84 -7.02
N TYR A 122 2.08 -13.01 -6.41
CA TYR A 122 2.32 -13.13 -4.98
C TYR A 122 3.81 -13.10 -4.70
N LEU A 123 4.24 -12.25 -3.76
CA LEU A 123 5.65 -12.04 -3.44
C LEU A 123 6.17 -12.94 -2.32
N PHE A 124 5.28 -13.43 -1.48
CA PHE A 124 5.58 -14.34 -0.38
C PHE A 124 4.76 -15.62 -0.50
N ASP A 125 5.32 -16.70 0.02
CA ASP A 125 4.67 -18.02 0.09
C ASP A 125 3.50 -18.06 1.09
#